data_AF-A0A818YSD5-F1
#
_entry.id   AF-A0A818YSD5-F1
#
_cell.length_a   1.000
_cell.length_b   1.000
_cell.length_c   1.000
_cell.angle_alpha   90.00
_cell.angle_beta   90.00
_cell.angle_gamma   90.00
#
_symmetry.space_group_name_H-M   'P 1'
#
loop_
_entity.id
_entity.type
_entity.pdbx_description
1 polymer ?
#
loop_
_entity_poly.entity_id
_entity_poly.type
_entity_poly.pdbx_seq_one_letter_code
_entity_poly.pdbx_strand_id
1 'polypeptide(L)'
;MLDKGLLQQTGSDEGKTLISRLTTAFLTLCGYAVDIVSSKRDSVMHGEQTSCSFFQLLKLESGDDDDVNYQLYRQKLNGPQSSIVYREIGAFQRDIFESEF
;
A
#
# COMPACT_ATOMS: atom_id res chain seq x y z
N MET A 1 13.49 -4.97 -14.38
CA MET A 1 12.87 -3.75 -14.95
C MET A 1 12.32 -2.99 -13.76
N LEU A 2 12.99 -1.91 -13.33
CA LEU A 2 12.52 -1.08 -12.22
C LEU A 2 11.27 -0.33 -12.67
N ASP A 3 10.23 -0.34 -11.84
CA ASP A 3 9.05 0.50 -12.03
C ASP A 3 9.50 1.96 -12.16
N LYS A 4 9.11 2.62 -13.26
CA LYS A 4 9.64 3.95 -13.62
C LYS A 4 8.85 5.09 -13.00
N GLY A 5 7.93 4.81 -12.08
CA GLY A 5 6.99 5.81 -11.54
C GLY A 5 6.09 6.42 -12.63
N LEU A 6 5.84 5.67 -13.70
CA LEU A 6 5.04 6.13 -14.83
C LEU A 6 3.56 5.89 -14.55
N LEU A 7 2.72 6.86 -14.91
CA LEU A 7 1.27 6.69 -14.89
C LEU A 7 0.88 5.59 -15.89
N GLN A 8 0.34 4.49 -15.37
CA GLN A 8 -0.13 3.39 -16.21
C GLN A 8 -1.62 3.55 -16.47
N GLN A 9 -1.97 4.11 -17.62
CA GLN A 9 -3.36 4.20 -18.05
C GLN A 9 -3.82 2.83 -18.56
N THR A 10 -4.66 2.19 -17.78
CA THR A 10 -5.34 0.92 -18.08
C THR A 10 -6.83 1.19 -18.22
N GLY A 11 -7.51 0.48 -19.13
CA GLY A 11 -8.96 0.48 -19.27
C GLY A 11 -9.67 -0.01 -18.00
N SER A 12 -10.96 0.29 -17.84
CA SER A 12 -11.77 -0.36 -16.80
C SER A 12 -11.73 -1.88 -17.02
N ASP A 13 -11.56 -2.66 -15.96
CA ASP A 13 -11.50 -4.13 -15.98
C ASP A 13 -10.23 -4.79 -16.55
N GLU A 14 -9.16 -4.04 -16.83
CA GLU A 14 -7.87 -4.58 -17.29
C GLU A 14 -6.96 -5.10 -16.15
N GLY A 15 -7.54 -5.54 -15.03
CA GLY A 15 -6.76 -6.15 -13.95
C GLY A 15 -5.80 -5.18 -13.23
N LYS A 16 -6.15 -3.88 -13.14
CA LYS A 16 -5.33 -2.84 -12.48
C LYS A 16 -4.86 -3.25 -11.09
N THR A 17 -5.74 -3.91 -10.34
CA THR A 17 -5.45 -4.40 -8.99
C THR A 17 -4.36 -5.47 -9.00
N LEU A 18 -4.32 -6.38 -9.99
CA LEU A 18 -3.28 -7.39 -10.09
C LEU A 18 -1.92 -6.77 -10.44
N ILE A 19 -1.89 -5.84 -11.39
CA ILE A 19 -0.66 -5.12 -11.77
C ILE A 19 -0.12 -4.36 -10.56
N SER A 20 -0.99 -3.62 -9.86
CA SER A 20 -0.63 -2.90 -8.64
C SER A 20 -0.03 -3.85 -7.59
N ARG A 21 -0.65 -5.01 -7.32
CA ARG A 21 -0.12 -6.00 -6.36
C ARG A 21 1.28 -6.49 -6.71
N LEU A 22 1.54 -6.80 -7.99
CA LEU A 22 2.85 -7.29 -8.43
C LEU A 22 3.93 -6.23 -8.21
N THR A 23 3.65 -4.98 -8.59
CA THR A 23 4.57 -3.86 -8.39
C THR A 23 4.81 -3.62 -6.90
N THR A 24 3.76 -3.59 -6.09
CA THR A 24 3.86 -3.44 -4.64
C THR A 24 4.74 -4.54 -4.05
N ALA A 25 4.44 -5.81 -4.34
CA ALA A 25 5.21 -6.92 -3.80
C ALA A 25 6.70 -6.85 -4.19
N PHE A 26 7.00 -6.48 -5.44
CA PHE A 26 8.38 -6.30 -5.89
C PHE A 26 9.10 -5.20 -5.10
N LEU A 27 8.48 -4.04 -4.91
CA LEU A 27 9.06 -2.93 -4.14
C LEU A 27 9.25 -3.31 -2.67
N THR A 28 8.27 -3.95 -2.06
CA THR A 28 8.36 -4.41 -0.67
C THR A 28 9.47 -5.44 -0.49
N LEU A 29 9.62 -6.40 -1.41
CA LEU A 29 10.72 -7.37 -1.39
C LEU A 29 12.10 -6.71 -1.60
N CYS A 30 12.16 -5.56 -2.26
CA CYS A 30 13.37 -4.75 -2.37
C CYS A 30 13.68 -3.93 -1.09
N GLY A 31 12.87 -4.04 -0.04
CA GLY A 31 13.07 -3.36 1.24
C GLY A 31 12.36 -2.01 1.38
N TYR A 32 11.51 -1.63 0.41
CA TYR A 32 10.76 -0.37 0.49
C TYR A 32 9.45 -0.54 1.28
N ALA A 33 9.08 0.49 2.04
CA ALA A 33 7.71 0.66 2.50
C ALA A 33 6.86 1.18 1.32
N VAL A 34 5.63 0.67 1.17
CA VAL A 34 4.76 0.99 0.04
C VAL A 34 3.37 1.36 0.53
N ASP A 35 2.96 2.60 0.25
CA ASP A 35 1.58 3.06 0.43
C ASP A 35 0.77 2.86 -0.86
N ILE A 36 -0.35 2.14 -0.77
CA ILE A 36 -1.35 2.00 -1.83
C ILE A 36 -2.50 2.95 -1.52
N VAL A 37 -2.53 4.07 -2.24
CA VAL A 37 -3.49 5.15 -1.95
C VAL A 37 -4.71 5.07 -2.87
N SER A 38 -5.90 5.11 -2.27
CA SER A 38 -7.19 5.15 -2.98
C SER A 38 -8.01 6.38 -2.60
N SER A 39 -8.93 6.78 -3.48
CA SER A 39 -9.75 7.98 -3.28
C SER A 39 -10.92 7.82 -2.32
N LYS A 40 -11.31 6.58 -1.98
CA LYS A 40 -12.44 6.26 -1.09
C LYS A 40 -12.08 5.12 -0.16
N ARG A 41 -12.56 5.19 1.08
CA ARG A 41 -12.36 4.15 2.11
C ARG A 41 -12.86 2.77 1.69
N ASP A 42 -14.01 2.67 1.03
CA ASP A 42 -14.51 1.37 0.54
C ASP A 42 -13.53 0.71 -0.45
N SER A 43 -12.85 1.51 -1.28
CA SER A 43 -11.85 1.02 -2.22
C SER A 43 -10.56 0.56 -1.51
N VAL A 44 -10.19 1.21 -0.40
CA VAL A 44 -9.09 0.82 0.47
C VAL A 44 -9.37 -0.57 1.06
N MET A 45 -10.52 -0.72 1.72
CA MET A 45 -10.95 -1.99 2.34
C MET A 45 -11.04 -3.12 1.31
N HIS A 46 -11.69 -2.85 0.17
CA HIS A 46 -11.82 -3.85 -0.89
C HIS A 46 -10.45 -4.21 -1.50
N GLY A 47 -9.58 -3.22 -1.68
CA GLY A 47 -8.21 -3.41 -2.17
C GLY A 47 -7.39 -4.30 -1.24
N GLU A 48 -7.41 -4.03 0.07
CA GLU A 48 -6.73 -4.82 1.09
C GLU A 48 -7.27 -6.26 1.10
N GLN A 49 -8.58 -6.44 1.28
CA GLN A 49 -9.20 -7.76 1.43
C GLN A 49 -8.92 -8.68 0.24
N THR A 50 -8.95 -8.12 -0.97
CA THR A 50 -8.73 -8.90 -2.19
C THR A 50 -7.26 -9.18 -2.46
N SER A 51 -6.34 -8.44 -1.83
CA SER A 51 -4.88 -8.54 -2.03
C SER A 51 -4.16 -9.25 -0.88
N CYS A 52 -4.78 -9.32 0.30
CA CYS A 52 -4.22 -9.84 1.53
C CYS A 52 -3.65 -11.25 1.34
N SER A 53 -4.43 -12.18 0.78
CA SER A 53 -3.97 -13.55 0.53
C SER A 53 -2.78 -13.63 -0.43
N PHE A 54 -2.69 -12.72 -1.41
CA PHE A 54 -1.57 -12.66 -2.33
C PHE A 54 -0.27 -12.23 -1.63
N PHE A 55 -0.34 -11.22 -0.77
CA PHE A 55 0.83 -10.77 0.00
C PHE A 55 1.24 -11.78 1.08
N GLN A 56 0.28 -12.43 1.74
CA GLN A 56 0.54 -13.50 2.69
C GLN A 56 1.27 -14.69 2.07
N LEU A 57 0.95 -15.07 0.83
CA LEU A 57 1.69 -16.10 0.09
C LEU A 57 3.18 -15.76 -0.08
N LEU A 58 3.49 -14.46 -0.18
CA LEU A 58 4.86 -13.94 -0.29
C LEU A 58 5.48 -13.61 1.07
N LYS A 59 4.79 -13.92 2.18
CA LYS A 59 5.17 -13.54 3.56
C LYS A 59 5.35 -12.03 3.75
N LEU A 60 4.58 -11.24 3.00
CA LEU A 60 4.51 -9.79 3.14
C LEU A 60 3.30 -9.43 4.00
N GLU A 61 3.49 -8.49 4.93
CA GLU A 61 2.42 -7.96 5.76
C GLU A 61 1.76 -6.76 5.07
N SER A 62 0.42 -6.78 4.98
CA SER A 62 -0.39 -5.65 4.55
C SER A 62 -1.44 -5.28 5.59
N GLY A 63 -1.82 -4.01 5.66
CA GLY A 63 -2.92 -3.52 6.50
C GLY A 63 -3.53 -2.24 5.93
N ASP A 64 -4.54 -1.69 6.61
CA ASP A 64 -5.18 -0.42 6.28
C ASP A 64 -4.90 0.68 7.32
N ASP A 65 -5.32 1.91 7.02
CA ASP A 65 -5.18 3.10 7.89
C ASP A 65 -5.96 3.03 9.22
N ASP A 66 -6.97 2.16 9.33
CA ASP A 66 -7.86 2.07 10.50
C ASP A 66 -7.47 0.94 11.46
N ASP A 67 -6.64 0.02 11.00
CA ASP A 67 -6.17 -1.07 11.81
C ASP A 67 -5.35 -0.52 12.99
N VAL A 68 -5.46 -1.16 14.16
CA VAL A 68 -4.59 -0.87 15.31
C VAL A 68 -3.11 -1.05 14.91
N ASN A 69 -2.89 -1.82 13.84
CA ASN A 69 -1.63 -1.96 13.13
C ASN A 69 -1.11 -0.68 12.46
N TYR A 70 -1.89 0.38 12.24
CA TYR A 70 -1.40 1.66 11.70
C TYR A 70 -0.45 2.37 12.66
N GLN A 71 -0.72 2.31 13.97
CA GLN A 71 0.22 2.84 14.97
C GLN A 71 1.48 1.97 15.07
N LEU A 72 1.34 0.64 14.92
CA LEU A 72 2.47 -0.26 14.77
C LEU A 72 3.21 -0.03 13.45
N TYR A 73 2.54 0.38 12.38
CA TYR A 73 3.13 0.75 11.10
C TYR A 73 3.94 2.05 11.21
N ARG A 74 3.44 3.10 11.86
CA ARG A 74 4.26 4.29 12.19
C ARG A 74 5.49 3.94 13.05
N GLN A 75 5.37 2.96 13.95
CA GLN A 75 6.52 2.47 14.72
C GLN A 75 7.47 1.58 13.88
N LYS A 76 6.93 0.78 12.96
CA LYS A 76 7.66 -0.11 12.03
C LYS A 76 8.24 0.62 10.83
N LEU A 77 7.77 1.82 10.46
CA LEU A 77 8.39 2.72 9.48
C LEU A 77 9.79 3.15 9.94
N ASN A 78 10.03 3.16 11.25
CA ASN A 78 11.35 3.35 11.86
C ASN A 78 12.08 2.01 12.15
N GLY A 79 11.52 0.88 11.74
CA GLY A 79 12.08 -0.47 11.85
C GLY A 79 12.40 -1.08 10.48
N PRO A 80 13.25 -2.12 10.42
CA PRO A 80 13.73 -2.69 9.15
C PRO A 80 12.72 -3.58 8.41
N GLN A 81 11.42 -3.50 8.72
CA GLN A 81 10.40 -4.33 8.08
C GLN A 81 9.71 -3.56 6.95
N SER A 82 9.95 -4.00 5.72
CA SER A 82 9.21 -3.61 4.52
C SER A 82 7.71 -3.90 4.70
N SER A 83 6.88 -2.87 4.62
CA SER A 83 5.45 -2.93 4.92
C SER A 83 4.59 -2.36 3.79
N ILE A 84 3.40 -2.93 3.60
CA ILE A 84 2.40 -2.49 2.61
C ILE A 84 1.22 -1.89 3.37
N VAL A 85 0.79 -0.67 3.03
CA VAL A 85 -0.37 -0.06 3.67
C VAL A 85 -1.35 0.49 2.67
N TYR A 86 -2.62 0.13 2.83
CA TYR A 86 -3.73 0.66 2.06
C TYR A 86 -4.28 1.91 2.74
N ARG A 87 -4.36 3.02 2.00
CA ARG A 87 -4.66 4.33 2.57
C ARG A 87 -5.71 5.08 1.79
N GLU A 88 -6.55 5.84 2.50
CA GLU A 88 -7.38 6.84 1.85
C GLU A 88 -6.53 8.09 1.57
N ILE A 89 -6.72 8.73 0.40
CA ILE A 89 -5.96 9.93 0.01
C ILE A 89 -5.99 11.02 1.09
N GLY A 90 -7.12 11.23 1.77
CA GLY A 90 -7.24 12.24 2.82
C GLY A 90 -6.40 11.91 4.06
N ALA A 91 -6.30 10.63 4.43
CA ALA A 91 -5.47 10.18 5.54
C ALA A 91 -3.98 10.25 5.18
N PHE A 92 -3.61 9.81 3.98
CA PHE A 92 -2.25 9.93 3.45
C PHE A 92 -1.75 11.38 3.46
N GLN A 93 -2.56 12.31 2.94
CA GLN A 93 -2.21 13.73 2.92
C GLN A 93 -2.06 14.33 4.32
N ARG A 94 -2.97 13.98 5.24
CA ARG A 94 -2.92 14.48 6.62
C ARG A 94 -1.61 14.10 7.30
N ASP A 95 -1.17 12.86 7.15
CA ASP A 95 0.07 12.38 7.75
C ASP A 95 1.31 13.09 7.21
N ILE A 96 1.33 13.41 5.91
CA ILE A 96 2.41 14.21 5.32
C ILE A 96 2.44 15.58 5.98
N PHE A 97 1.30 16.27 6.05
CA PHE A 97 1.24 17.59 6.67
C PHE A 97 1.64 17.55 8.14
N GLU A 98 1.17 16.57 8.92
CA GLU A 98 1.57 16.42 10.33
C GLU A 98 3.05 16.11 10.52
N SER A 99 3.71 15.48 9.54
CA SER A 99 5.15 15.18 9.62
C SER A 99 6.07 16.36 9.31
N GLU A 100 5.54 17.40 8.67
CA GLU A 100 6.28 18.61 8.30
C GLU A 100 6.22 19.72 9.37
N PHE A 101 5.46 19.53 10.45
CA PHE A 101 5.32 20.45 11.59
C PHE A 101 5.77 19.80 12.91
#